data_AF-A0A091U5Q2-F1
#
_entry.id   AF-A0A091U5Q2-F1
#
_cell.length_a   1.000
_cell.length_b   1.000
_cell.length_c   1.000
_cell.angle_alpha   90.00
_cell.angle_beta   90.00
_cell.angle_gamma   90.00
#
_symmetry.space_group_name_H-M   'P 1'
#
loop_
_entity.id
_entity.type
_entity.pdbx_description
1 polymer ?
#
loop_
_entity_poly.entity_id
_entity_poly.type
_entity_poly.pdbx_seq_one_letter_code
_entity_poly.pdbx_strand_id
1 'polypeptide(L)' 'VLMVYGLDQSKMNCDRVFNIFCLYGNVEKVKFMKSKPGAAMVEMADGYAVDR' A
#
# COMPACT_ATOMS: atom_id res chain seq x y z
N VAL A 1 7.49 3.80 5.17
CA VAL A 1 6.69 2.56 4.95
C VAL A 1 5.43 2.65 5.78
N LEU A 2 4.28 2.34 5.20
CA LEU A 2 2.98 2.37 5.85
C LEU A 2 2.27 1.01 5.76
N MET A 3 1.37 0.76 6.70
CA MET A 3 0.59 -0.46 6.82
C MET A 3 -0.88 -0.16 6.53
N VAL A 4 -1.42 -0.78 5.49
CA VAL A 4 -2.82 -0.64 5.08
C VAL A 4 -3.58 -1.87 5.53
N TYR A 5 -4.71 -1.67 6.20
CA TYR A 5 -5.60 -2.73 6.66
C TYR A 5 -6.99 -2.55 6.04
N GLY A 6 -7.79 -3.62 6.01
CA GLY A 6 -9.16 -3.58 5.49
C GLY A 6 -9.26 -3.64 3.96
N LEU A 7 -8.21 -4.09 3.27
CA LEU A 7 -8.24 -4.30 1.83
C LEU A 7 -9.03 -5.57 1.49
N ASP A 8 -9.97 -5.45 0.55
CA ASP A 8 -10.68 -6.59 -0.02
C ASP A 8 -9.73 -7.42 -0.89
N GLN A 9 -9.31 -8.60 -0.40
CA GLN A 9 -8.36 -9.48 -1.09
C GLN A 9 -8.85 -9.98 -2.45
N SER A 10 -10.16 -10.02 -2.68
CA SER A 10 -10.72 -10.45 -3.96
C SER A 10 -10.68 -9.35 -5.01
N LYS A 11 -10.61 -8.09 -4.59
CA LYS A 11 -10.67 -6.91 -5.45
C LYS A 11 -9.38 -6.09 -5.49
N MET A 12 -8.53 -6.19 -4.48
CA MET A 12 -7.31 -5.39 -4.34
C MET A 12 -6.08 -6.20 -4.74
N ASN A 13 -5.31 -5.65 -5.68
CA ASN A 13 -4.01 -6.14 -6.12
C ASN A 13 -2.96 -5.03 -5.96
N CYS A 14 -1.68 -5.33 -6.28
CA CYS A 14 -0.60 -4.37 -6.08
C CYS A 14 -0.80 -3.10 -6.91
N ASP A 15 -1.29 -3.23 -8.15
CA ASP A 15 -1.52 -2.10 -9.06
C ASP A 15 -2.65 -1.17 -8.57
N ARG A 16 -3.73 -1.74 -8.02
CA ARG A 16 -4.84 -0.95 -7.45
C ARG A 16 -4.41 -0.21 -6.21
N VAL A 17 -3.60 -0.85 -5.36
CA VAL A 17 -2.99 -0.17 -4.21
C VAL A 17 -2.06 0.94 -4.71
N PHE A 18 -1.19 0.66 -5.69
CA PHE A 18 -0.33 1.68 -6.31
C PHE A 18 -1.13 2.87 -6.84
N ASN A 19 -2.22 2.63 -7.59
CA ASN A 19 -3.05 3.69 -8.17
C ASN A 19 -3.69 4.62 -7.13
N ILE A 20 -3.88 4.15 -5.90
CA ILE A 20 -4.40 4.97 -4.79
C ILE A 20 -3.25 5.73 -4.13
N PHE A 21 -2.15 5.05 -3.82
CA PHE A 21 -1.05 5.63 -3.06
C PHE A 21 -0.12 6.54 -3.89
N CYS A 22 -0.06 6.36 -5.22
CA CYS A 22 0.77 7.19 -6.10
C CYS A 22 0.35 8.66 -6.11
N LEU A 23 -0.87 8.98 -5.67
CA LEU A 23 -1.38 10.34 -5.50
C LEU A 23 -0.73 11.08 -4.32
N TYR A 24 -0.26 10.35 -3.31
CA TYR A 24 0.32 10.90 -2.08
C TYR A 24 1.85 11.00 -2.16
N GLY A 25 2.47 10.23 -3.05
CA GLY A 25 3.89 10.27 -3.35
C GLY A 25 4.33 9.06 -4.16
N ASN A 26 5.61 8.97 -4.48
CA ASN A 26 6.13 7.86 -5.26
C ASN A 26 6.10 6.56 -4.45
N VAL A 27 5.44 5.53 -4.99
CA VAL A 27 5.37 4.21 -4.36
C VAL A 27 6.51 3.35 -4.91
N GLU A 28 7.41 2.93 -4.03
CA GLU A 28 8.56 2.08 -4.37
C GLU A 28 8.16 0.61 -4.44
N LYS A 29 7.43 0.11 -3.43
CA LYS A 29 7.00 -1.29 -3.36
C LYS A 29 5.65 -1.45 -2.67
N VAL A 30 4.89 -2.43 -3.13
CA VAL A 30 3.66 -2.90 -2.48
C VAL A 30 3.80 -4.39 -2.19
N LYS A 31 3.48 -4.81 -0.96
CA LYS A 31 3.55 -6.21 -0.52
C LYS A 31 2.34 -6.61 0.30
N PHE A 32 1.56 -7.57 -0.18
CA PHE A 32 0.51 -8.19 0.61
C PHE A 32 1.08 -9.12 1.67
N MET A 33 0.52 -9.05 2.88
CA MET A 33 0.93 -9.91 3.98
C MET A 33 0.27 -11.29 3.89
N LYS A 34 1.08 -12.35 3.99
CA LYS A 34 0.56 -13.72 4.10
C LYS A 34 -0.05 -14.03 5.47
N SER A 35 0.48 -13.41 6.52
CA SER A 35 0.03 -13.63 7.91
C SER A 35 -1.25 -12.86 8.26
N LYS A 36 -1.55 -11.78 7.54
CA LYS A 36 -2.73 -10.93 7.77
C LYS A 36 -3.49 -10.72 6.46
N PRO A 37 -4.48 -11.58 6.18
CA PRO A 37 -5.31 -11.46 5.00
C PRO A 37 -6.02 -10.09 4.98
N GLY A 38 -5.88 -9.32 3.89
CA GLY A 38 -6.45 -7.98 3.76
C GLY A 38 -5.56 -6.85 4.31
N ALA A 39 -4.29 -7.15 4.59
CA ALA A 39 -3.28 -6.17 4.89
C ALA A 39 -2.21 -6.08 3.78
N ALA A 40 -1.79 -4.86 3.48
CA ALA A 40 -0.68 -4.59 2.56
C ALA A 40 0.32 -3.61 3.20
N MET A 41 1.59 -3.85 2.93
CA MET A 41 2.69 -2.95 3.27
C MET A 41 3.03 -2.13 2.02
N VAL A 42 3.09 -0.82 2.16
CA VAL A 42 3.43 0.10 1.07
C VAL A 42 4.68 0.88 1.45
N GLU A 43 5.73 0.72 0.65
CA GLU A 43 6.98 1.46 0.72
C GLU A 43 6.85 2.71 -0.16
N MET A 44 6.87 3.88 0.46
CA MET A 44 6.90 5.19 -0.21
C MET A 44 8.34 5.67 -0.30
N ALA A 45 8.65 6.48 -1.32
CA ALA A 45 9.99 7.01 -1.56
C ALA A 45 10.47 7.99 -0.49
N ASP A 46 9.55 8.75 0.11
CA ASP A 46 9.87 9.67 1.21
C ASP A 46 8.92 9.49 2.40
N GLY A 47 9.31 10.04 3.56
CA GLY A 47 8.49 10.02 4.77
C GLY A 47 7.33 11.02 4.77
N TYR A 48 7.40 12.09 3.97
CA TYR A 48 6.34 13.09 3.88
C TYR A 48 5.09 12.54 3.19
N ALA A 49 5.27 11.65 2.21
CA ALA A 49 4.22 10.93 1.50
C ALA A 49 3.53 9.87 2.38
N VAL A 50 4.16 9.50 3.50
CA VAL A 50 3.57 8.60 4.50
C VAL A 50 2.72 9.38 5.52
N ASP A 51 3.04 10.64 5.77
CA ASP A 51 2.40 11.48 6.79
C ASP A 51 1.10 12.16 6.31
N ARG A 52 0.95 12.33 4.98
CA ARG A 52 -0.24 12.91 4.32
C ARG A 52 -1.41 11.93 4.24
#